data_AF-A0AAE0YBP8-F1
#
_entry.id   AF-A0AAE0YBP8-F1
#
_cell.length_a   1.000
_cell.length_b   1.000
_cell.length_c   1.000
_cell.angle_alpha   90.00
_cell.angle_beta   90.00
_cell.angle_gamma   90.00
#
_symmetry.space_group_name_H-M   'P 1'
#
loop_
_entity.id
_entity.type
_entity.pdbx_description
1 polymer ?
#
loop_
_entity_poly.entity_id
_entity_poly.type
_entity_poly.pdbx_seq_one_letter_code
_entity_poly.pdbx_strand_id
1 'polypeptide(L)'
;MPFGPDVRSELAYGPDRETAEKLLITLKKVYSDRRPLNTLAMEFYHCRQGVYETIRHFSHRLNRAFTSLKAGHDRNGASPVPESLLRDQFIAGLRSDGLRLHLVQHRIGRADASLLDIREFALMLSSEEA
;
A
#
# COMPACT_ATOMS: atom_id res chain seq x y z
N MET A 1 7.96 -20.90 -32.50
CA MET A 1 9.24 -20.18 -32.57
C MET A 1 9.97 -20.38 -31.27
N PRO A 2 11.28 -20.67 -31.28
CA PRO A 2 12.08 -20.67 -30.05
C PRO A 2 12.22 -19.24 -29.53
N PHE A 3 12.54 -19.10 -28.26
CA PHE A 3 12.86 -17.82 -27.66
C PHE A 3 14.38 -17.55 -27.84
N GLY A 4 14.83 -16.33 -27.55
CA GLY A 4 16.22 -15.91 -27.78
C GLY A 4 16.85 -15.22 -26.56
N PRO A 5 18.20 -15.10 -26.52
CA PRO A 5 19.10 -15.53 -25.43
C PRO A 5 18.95 -14.93 -24.02
N ASP A 6 17.97 -14.07 -23.77
CA ASP A 6 17.69 -13.49 -22.46
C ASP A 6 16.48 -14.20 -21.86
N VAL A 7 16.62 -15.01 -20.80
CA VAL A 7 15.52 -15.89 -20.32
C VAL A 7 14.57 -15.22 -19.31
N ARG A 8 14.89 -14.07 -18.73
CA ARG A 8 13.81 -13.16 -18.26
C ARG A 8 13.16 -12.39 -19.41
N SER A 9 13.53 -12.72 -20.65
CA SER A 9 12.85 -12.48 -21.91
C SER A 9 12.61 -13.79 -22.73
N GLU A 10 12.78 -15.00 -22.14
CA GLU A 10 12.47 -16.32 -22.78
C GLU A 10 11.55 -17.22 -21.94
N LEU A 11 11.59 -17.21 -20.60
CA LEU A 11 10.39 -17.21 -19.75
C LEU A 11 10.51 -16.03 -18.78
N ALA A 12 10.46 -14.83 -19.35
CA ALA A 12 9.22 -14.20 -19.81
C ALA A 12 8.54 -14.49 -21.19
N TYR A 13 8.86 -15.52 -22.01
CA TYR A 13 8.02 -15.92 -23.16
C TYR A 13 7.43 -17.37 -23.12
N GLY A 14 8.10 -18.35 -22.51
CA GLY A 14 7.89 -19.80 -22.68
C GLY A 14 7.59 -20.60 -21.41
N PRO A 15 6.39 -20.47 -20.83
CA PRO A 15 5.87 -21.35 -19.79
C PRO A 15 5.35 -22.66 -20.39
N ASP A 16 4.98 -23.60 -19.52
CA ASP A 16 3.87 -24.48 -19.85
C ASP A 16 2.61 -23.60 -20.02
N ARG A 17 2.27 -23.32 -21.28
CA ARG A 17 1.19 -22.40 -21.68
C ARG A 17 -0.21 -22.98 -21.45
N GLU A 18 -0.31 -24.15 -20.86
CA GLU A 18 -1.55 -24.92 -20.69
C GLU A 18 -2.59 -24.26 -19.79
N THR A 19 -2.24 -23.23 -19.01
CA THR A 19 -3.23 -22.53 -18.17
C THR A 19 -2.86 -21.05 -17.93
N ALA A 20 -3.82 -20.15 -18.10
CA ALA A 20 -3.64 -18.71 -17.92
C ALA A 20 -3.14 -18.34 -16.51
N GLU A 21 -3.55 -19.08 -15.48
CA GLU A 21 -3.11 -18.88 -14.09
C GLU A 21 -1.61 -19.11 -13.89
N LYS A 22 -1.06 -20.18 -14.48
CA LYS A 22 0.39 -20.49 -14.44
C LYS A 22 1.21 -19.35 -15.07
N LEU A 23 0.70 -18.77 -16.17
CA LEU A 23 1.30 -17.59 -16.82
C LEU A 23 1.25 -16.36 -15.90
N LEU A 24 0.10 -16.04 -15.29
CA LEU A 24 -0.05 -14.90 -14.39
C LEU A 24 0.83 -15.01 -13.13
N ILE A 25 0.94 -16.21 -12.54
CA ILE A 25 1.85 -16.49 -11.42
C ILE A 25 3.31 -16.26 -11.84
N THR A 26 3.69 -16.72 -13.03
CA THR A 26 5.05 -16.55 -13.56
C THR A 26 5.36 -15.08 -13.84
N LEU A 27 4.45 -14.34 -14.48
CA LEU A 27 4.57 -12.90 -14.72
C LEU A 27 4.70 -12.15 -13.38
N LYS A 28 3.86 -12.47 -12.38
CA LYS A 28 4.00 -11.92 -11.02
C LYS A 28 5.38 -12.22 -10.45
N LYS A 29 5.89 -13.46 -10.54
CA LYS A 29 7.22 -13.83 -10.01
C LYS A 29 8.39 -13.13 -10.73
N VAL A 30 8.27 -12.90 -12.05
CA VAL A 30 9.32 -12.29 -12.89
C VAL A 30 9.32 -10.76 -12.79
N TYR A 31 8.16 -10.11 -12.70
CA TYR A 31 8.01 -8.65 -12.73
C TYR A 31 7.57 -8.02 -11.40
N SER A 32 7.38 -8.80 -10.32
CA SER A 32 7.12 -8.22 -8.99
C SER A 32 8.25 -7.31 -8.52
N ASP A 33 7.84 -6.31 -7.76
CA ASP A 33 8.70 -5.41 -7.01
C ASP A 33 9.75 -6.16 -6.19
N ARG A 34 11.03 -5.96 -6.53
CA ARG A 34 12.18 -6.60 -5.87
C ARG A 34 12.78 -5.78 -4.73
N ARG A 35 12.19 -4.63 -4.36
CA ARG A 35 12.72 -3.79 -3.28
C ARG A 35 12.85 -4.60 -1.96
N PRO A 36 13.95 -4.46 -1.21
CA PRO A 36 14.13 -5.10 0.09
C PRO A 36 12.99 -4.76 1.05
N LEU A 37 12.65 -5.68 1.95
CA LEU A 37 11.57 -5.47 2.92
C LEU A 37 11.81 -4.23 3.79
N ASN A 38 13.06 -3.97 4.19
CA ASN A 38 13.44 -2.77 4.93
C ASN A 38 13.14 -1.48 4.15
N THR A 39 13.45 -1.44 2.84
CA THR A 39 13.12 -0.30 1.97
C THR A 39 11.62 -0.04 1.91
N LEU A 40 10.82 -1.11 1.77
CA LEU A 40 9.35 -1.03 1.75
C LEU A 40 8.77 -0.55 3.09
N ALA A 41 9.34 -1.01 4.21
CA ALA A 41 8.96 -0.55 5.55
C ALA A 41 9.32 0.93 5.75
N MET A 42 10.52 1.33 5.35
CA MET A 42 10.96 2.73 5.40
C MET A 42 10.04 3.65 4.60
N GLU A 43 9.71 3.30 3.35
CA GLU A 43 8.76 4.06 2.52
C GLU A 43 7.39 4.21 3.18
N PHE A 44 6.87 3.14 3.80
CA PHE A 44 5.58 3.16 4.49
C PHE A 44 5.60 4.05 5.75
N TYR A 45 6.53 3.82 6.68
CA TYR A 45 6.58 4.55 7.95
C TYR A 45 6.99 6.03 7.81
N HIS A 46 7.74 6.38 6.76
CA HIS A 46 8.09 7.76 6.42
C HIS A 46 7.04 8.45 5.53
N CYS A 47 5.96 7.75 5.14
CA CYS A 47 4.89 8.35 4.36
C CYS A 47 4.11 9.37 5.22
N ARG A 48 4.35 10.66 4.97
CA ARG A 48 3.66 11.82 5.56
C ARG A 48 3.05 12.68 4.46
N GLN A 49 1.94 13.35 4.75
CA GLN A 49 1.26 14.27 3.84
C GLN A 49 2.14 15.47 3.50
N GLY A 50 2.35 15.73 2.21
CA GLY A 50 3.11 16.89 1.71
C GLY A 50 2.38 18.22 1.93
N VAL A 51 3.13 19.33 1.89
CA VAL A 51 2.63 20.70 2.14
C VAL A 51 1.42 21.06 1.27
N TYR A 52 1.45 20.66 -0.02
CA TYR A 52 0.40 20.90 -1.01
C TYR A 52 -0.30 19.60 -1.46
N GLU A 53 -0.17 18.52 -0.69
CA GLU A 53 -0.76 17.23 -1.02
C GLU A 53 -2.17 17.12 -0.42
N THR A 54 -3.17 16.85 -1.27
CA THR A 54 -4.55 16.62 -0.80
C THR A 54 -4.64 15.31 0.00
N ILE A 55 -5.57 15.24 0.95
CA ILE A 55 -5.82 14.02 1.74
C ILE A 55 -6.10 12.82 0.81
N ARG A 56 -6.78 13.06 -0.33
CA ARG A 56 -7.00 12.04 -1.36
C ARG A 56 -5.68 11.51 -1.93
N HIS A 57 -4.78 12.37 -2.42
CA HIS A 57 -3.49 11.94 -2.98
C HIS A 57 -2.62 11.24 -1.94
N PHE A 58 -2.53 11.79 -0.72
CA PHE A 58 -1.82 11.17 0.40
C PHE A 58 -2.35 9.76 0.71
N SER A 59 -3.67 9.58 0.84
CA SER A 59 -4.29 8.28 1.11
C SER A 59 -3.97 7.23 0.04
N HIS A 60 -3.96 7.62 -1.24
CA HIS A 60 -3.61 6.72 -2.34
C HIS A 60 -2.12 6.34 -2.32
N ARG A 61 -1.23 7.31 -2.07
CA ARG A 61 0.22 7.08 -1.97
C ARG A 61 0.56 6.16 -0.80
N LEU A 62 -0.05 6.38 0.36
CA LEU A 62 0.10 5.53 1.54
C LEU A 62 -0.43 4.10 1.30
N ASN A 63 -1.61 3.95 0.71
CA ASN A 63 -2.16 2.63 0.39
C ASN A 63 -1.27 1.85 -0.59
N ARG A 64 -0.65 2.54 -1.56
CA ARG A 64 0.33 1.93 -2.48
C ARG A 64 1.57 1.43 -1.74
N ALA A 65 2.13 2.24 -0.82
CA ALA A 65 3.27 1.83 0.01
C ALA A 65 2.91 0.62 0.90
N PHE A 66 1.74 0.62 1.54
CA PHE A 66 1.25 -0.50 2.34
C PHE A 66 1.04 -1.78 1.52
N THR A 67 0.46 -1.66 0.32
CA THR A 67 0.27 -2.81 -0.60
C THR A 67 1.63 -3.41 -0.99
N SER A 68 2.64 -2.57 -1.28
CA SER A 68 4.00 -3.03 -1.55
C SER A 68 4.63 -3.70 -0.32
N LEU A 69 4.46 -3.12 0.88
CA LEU A 69 4.94 -3.71 2.14
C LEU A 69 4.31 -5.08 2.42
N LYS A 70 2.98 -5.22 2.27
CA LYS A 70 2.25 -6.48 2.43
C LYS A 70 2.76 -7.55 1.47
N ALA A 71 2.87 -7.24 0.18
CA ALA A 71 3.48 -8.14 -0.81
C ALA A 71 4.97 -8.48 -0.50
N GLY A 72 5.69 -7.55 0.15
CA GLY A 72 7.02 -7.78 0.68
C GLY A 72 7.04 -8.77 1.84
N HIS A 73 6.12 -8.66 2.80
CA HIS A 73 5.96 -9.61 3.90
C HIS A 73 5.62 -11.01 3.38
N ASP A 74 4.60 -11.12 2.53
CA ASP A 74 4.14 -12.37 1.92
C ASP A 74 5.29 -13.11 1.22
N ARG A 75 6.12 -12.37 0.46
CA ARG A 75 7.28 -12.92 -0.27
C ARG A 75 8.37 -13.46 0.65
N ASN A 76 8.57 -12.86 1.83
CA ASN A 76 9.60 -13.28 2.77
C ASN A 76 9.09 -14.30 3.81
N GLY A 77 7.84 -14.75 3.72
CA GLY A 77 7.23 -15.63 4.72
C GLY A 77 7.07 -14.97 6.10
N ALA A 78 7.04 -13.64 6.14
CA ALA A 78 6.89 -12.88 7.38
C ALA A 78 5.41 -12.83 7.83
N SER A 79 5.17 -12.46 9.08
CA SER A 79 3.81 -12.29 9.62
C SER A 79 2.97 -11.32 8.76
N PRO A 80 1.67 -11.58 8.52
CA PRO A 80 0.80 -10.67 7.79
C PRO A 80 0.78 -9.26 8.38
N VAL A 81 0.79 -8.24 7.52
CA VAL A 81 0.71 -6.84 7.96
C VAL A 81 -0.74 -6.50 8.31
N PRO A 82 -1.05 -6.07 9.55
CA PRO A 82 -2.43 -5.79 9.97
C PRO A 82 -2.94 -4.46 9.39
N GLU A 83 -4.23 -4.39 9.07
CA GLU A 83 -4.84 -3.19 8.47
C GLU A 83 -5.02 -2.04 9.46
N SER A 84 -4.94 -2.29 10.77
CA SER A 84 -4.76 -1.24 11.80
C SER A 84 -3.56 -0.36 11.51
N LEU A 85 -2.44 -0.96 11.07
CA LEU A 85 -1.21 -0.22 10.79
C LEU A 85 -1.40 0.84 9.70
N LEU A 86 -2.18 0.53 8.67
CA LEU A 86 -2.52 1.47 7.59
C LEU A 86 -3.39 2.63 8.10
N ARG A 87 -4.37 2.34 8.98
CA ARG A 87 -5.21 3.35 9.64
C ARG A 87 -4.38 4.27 10.53
N ASP A 88 -3.51 3.69 11.35
CA ASP A 88 -2.67 4.43 12.30
C ASP A 88 -1.62 5.29 11.59
N GLN A 89 -0.98 4.77 10.53
CA GLN A 89 -0.04 5.55 9.71
C GLN A 89 -0.75 6.65 8.91
N PHE A 90 -2.00 6.44 8.47
CA PHE A 90 -2.79 7.49 7.82
C PHE A 90 -3.02 8.66 8.80
N ILE A 91 -3.56 8.38 9.98
CA ILE A 91 -3.82 9.40 11.01
C ILE A 91 -2.51 10.08 11.42
N ALA A 92 -1.46 9.33 11.76
CA ALA A 92 -0.19 9.90 12.18
C ALA A 92 0.47 10.75 11.07
N GLY A 93 0.27 10.36 9.81
CA GLY A 93 0.89 10.97 8.64
C GLY A 93 0.20 12.23 8.10
N LEU A 94 -1.01 12.57 8.55
CA LEU A 94 -1.67 13.83 8.20
C LEU A 94 -0.91 15.05 8.73
N ARG A 95 -1.06 16.18 8.02
CA ARG A 95 -0.38 17.45 8.34
C ARG A 95 -1.10 18.31 9.38
N SER A 96 -2.45 18.28 9.42
CA SER A 96 -3.25 19.11 10.34
C SER A 96 -3.38 18.44 11.70
N ASP A 97 -2.88 19.10 12.76
CA ASP A 97 -2.93 18.61 14.14
C ASP A 97 -4.37 18.51 14.67
N GLY A 98 -5.25 19.43 14.25
CA GLY A 98 -6.68 19.40 14.55
C GLY A 98 -7.36 18.16 13.97
N LEU A 99 -7.21 17.94 12.66
CA LEU A 99 -7.74 16.74 11.99
C LEU A 99 -7.19 15.45 12.63
N ARG A 100 -5.89 15.41 12.97
CA ARG A 100 -5.31 14.25 13.67
C ARG A 100 -5.99 13.96 15.00
N LEU A 101 -6.25 14.99 15.81
CA LEU A 101 -6.92 14.84 17.11
C LEU A 101 -8.36 14.30 16.94
N HIS A 102 -9.14 14.87 16.03
CA HIS A 102 -10.50 14.41 15.73
C HIS A 102 -10.54 12.97 15.22
N LEU A 103 -9.59 12.57 14.36
CA LEU A 103 -9.50 11.20 13.85
C LEU A 103 -9.05 10.18 14.90
N VAL A 104 -8.16 10.56 15.82
CA VAL A 104 -7.79 9.72 16.98
C VAL A 104 -9.02 9.48 17.88
N GLN A 105 -9.79 10.53 18.18
CA GLN A 105 -11.03 10.42 18.97
C GLN A 105 -12.06 9.52 18.27
N HIS A 106 -12.29 9.72 16.97
CA HIS A 106 -13.20 8.87 16.18
C HIS A 106 -12.76 7.40 16.16
N ARG A 107 -11.46 7.12 16.00
CA ARG A 107 -10.91 5.75 16.05
C ARG A 107 -11.08 5.11 17.43
N ILE A 108 -10.91 5.87 18.52
CA ILE A 108 -11.14 5.36 19.89
C ILE A 108 -12.61 4.99 20.11
N GLY A 109 -13.55 5.81 19.61
CA GLY A 109 -14.98 5.51 19.66
C GLY A 109 -15.44 4.39 18.70
N ARG A 110 -14.62 4.04 17.69
CA ARG A 110 -14.91 3.02 16.67
C ARG A 110 -13.67 2.21 16.32
N ALA A 111 -13.29 1.28 17.19
CA ALA A 111 -12.09 0.44 17.03
C ALA A 111 -12.06 -0.33 15.69
N ASP A 112 -13.23 -0.73 15.17
CA ASP A 112 -13.39 -1.50 13.93
C ASP A 112 -13.54 -0.64 12.66
N ALA A 113 -13.53 0.69 12.76
CA ALA A 113 -13.67 1.58 11.60
C ALA A 113 -12.57 1.30 10.55
N SER A 114 -12.96 1.06 9.30
CA SER A 114 -12.02 0.78 8.22
C SER A 114 -11.19 2.03 7.84
N LEU A 115 -10.14 1.86 7.03
CA LEU A 115 -9.44 3.01 6.45
C LEU A 115 -10.38 3.89 5.64
N LEU A 116 -11.36 3.30 4.94
CA LEU A 116 -12.31 4.04 4.13
C LEU A 116 -13.16 4.98 5.00
N ASP A 117 -13.68 4.48 6.13
CA ASP A 117 -14.48 5.28 7.06
C ASP A 117 -13.67 6.45 7.65
N ILE A 118 -12.43 6.19 8.06
CA ILE A 118 -11.51 7.21 8.59
C ILE A 118 -11.14 8.23 7.50
N ARG A 119 -10.98 7.80 6.25
CA ARG A 119 -10.68 8.66 5.10
C ARG A 119 -11.86 9.57 4.75
N GLU A 120 -13.07 9.04 4.63
CA GLU A 120 -14.24 9.85 4.29
C GLU A 120 -14.56 10.84 5.42
N PHE A 121 -14.41 10.44 6.68
CA PHE A 121 -14.54 11.37 7.82
C PHE A 121 -13.45 12.46 7.81
N ALA A 122 -12.20 12.13 7.46
CA ALA A 122 -11.13 13.12 7.28
C ALA A 122 -11.42 14.10 6.13
N LEU A 123 -12.03 13.63 5.03
CA LEU A 123 -12.42 14.48 3.91
C LEU A 123 -13.56 15.43 4.28
N MET A 124 -14.57 14.94 5.00
CA MET A 124 -15.69 15.75 5.50
C MET A 124 -15.19 16.89 6.40
N LEU A 125 -14.41 16.59 7.44
CA LEU A 125 -13.82 17.61 8.31
C LEU A 125 -12.97 18.62 7.54
N SER A 126 -12.14 18.15 6.58
CA SER A 126 -11.31 19.05 5.77
C SER A 126 -12.09 19.98 4.83
N SER A 127 -13.38 19.71 4.59
CA SER A 127 -14.29 20.60 3.87
C SER A 127 -15.11 21.54 4.77
N GLU A 128 -15.13 21.29 6.08
CA GLU A 128 -15.74 22.14 7.09
C GLU A 128 -14.73 23.16 7.67
N GLU A 129 -13.42 22.87 7.57
CA GLU A 129 -12.30 23.74 7.97
C GLU A 129 -11.88 24.79 6.89
N ALA A 130 -12.57 24.86 5.74
CA ALA A 130 -12.16 25.61 4.54
C ALA A 130 -13.10 26.76 4.15
#